data_AF-A0A6A6UMV4-F1
#
_entry.id   AF-A0A6A6UMV4-F1
#
_cell.length_a   1.000
_cell.length_b   1.000
_cell.length_c   1.000
_cell.angle_alpha   90.00
_cell.angle_beta   90.00
_cell.angle_gamma   90.00
#
_symmetry.space_group_name_H-M   'P 1'
#
loop_
_entity.id
_entity.type
_entity.pdbx_description
1 polymer ?
#
loop_
_entity_poly.entity_id
_entity_poly.type
_entity_poly.pdbx_seq_one_letter_code
_entity_poly.pdbx_strand_id
1 'polypeptide(L)'
;MGNNDINLSLIGELLHLIENAPPGITARKLMVEHYLSVDATDMAAGAIEELHILSPRDTEVKSWYTAYCKPSISSNHGNSILKKESPPSVQAGKPKPKAVLPESTGLAGKYASFRSRLSSLFQNKPSAGKHNGKQRHSATIKEAKFIDTARNRLSEENAVATETKDKLSKVALAMRADSPNALPMVMKVLEDFIASSSSTPDEPTEAALDKIRDQLAQQVQILKAHLPQYLAIYPDIVFMHMEHEKLKRKYVNDETMLGDLVSDIPRDKFIASEDGYAWDMDELQQAVVAQDGVMRNPLSKHMFTLRDIQLILLHPLGKKLGALQLEQTELKKGVRTQTIEHMERLAYILLEDMADDALESRIAIDEFSAFIATLPASEQQSIEKLRVPAKDSHTGQAFDGSIGKTIRDAKGNKICFHKAGDFIRQAAAHLRQ
;
A
#
# COMPACT_ATOMS: atom_id res chain seq x y z
N MET A 1 -23.82 -24.29 -21.72
CA MET A 1 -23.98 -22.92 -21.21
C MET A 1 -22.81 -22.69 -20.29
N GLY A 2 -21.83 -21.89 -20.72
CA GLY A 2 -20.64 -21.60 -19.93
C GLY A 2 -21.01 -20.71 -18.75
N ASN A 3 -20.36 -20.94 -17.62
CA ASN A 3 -20.62 -20.22 -16.38
C ASN A 3 -20.09 -18.77 -16.53
N ASN A 4 -20.97 -17.82 -16.90
CA ASN A 4 -20.65 -16.39 -17.03
C ASN A 4 -20.55 -15.71 -15.66
N ASP A 5 -19.85 -16.34 -14.72
CA ASP A 5 -19.64 -15.77 -13.40
C ASP A 5 -18.52 -14.74 -13.44
N ILE A 6 -18.70 -13.65 -12.68
CA ILE A 6 -17.68 -12.62 -12.52
C ILE A 6 -16.45 -13.26 -11.89
N ASN A 7 -15.33 -13.25 -12.61
CA ASN A 7 -14.04 -13.64 -12.06
C ASN A 7 -13.53 -12.64 -11.00
N LEU A 8 -13.92 -12.86 -9.74
CA LEU A 8 -13.53 -12.02 -8.61
C LEU A 8 -12.01 -12.00 -8.37
N SER A 9 -11.28 -13.04 -8.79
CA SER A 9 -9.80 -13.07 -8.69
C SER A 9 -9.19 -12.03 -9.63
N LEU A 10 -9.64 -11.98 -10.88
CA LEU A 10 -9.20 -10.98 -11.86
C LEU A 10 -9.55 -9.56 -11.40
N ILE A 11 -10.76 -9.34 -10.88
CA ILE A 11 -11.16 -8.04 -10.33
C ILE A 11 -10.23 -7.61 -9.17
N GLY A 12 -9.92 -8.53 -8.25
CA GLY A 12 -9.00 -8.26 -7.14
C GLY A 12 -7.59 -7.87 -7.61
N GLU A 13 -7.04 -8.58 -8.60
CA GLU A 13 -5.74 -8.26 -9.21
C GLU A 13 -5.75 -6.88 -9.89
N LEU A 14 -6.81 -6.56 -10.63
CA LEU A 14 -6.95 -5.26 -11.32
C LEU A 14 -7.10 -4.11 -10.32
N LEU A 15 -7.85 -4.29 -9.24
CA LEU A 15 -7.96 -3.30 -8.17
C LEU A 15 -6.62 -3.07 -7.48
N HIS A 16 -5.87 -4.13 -7.19
CA HIS A 16 -4.53 -4.01 -6.62
C HIS A 16 -3.56 -3.26 -7.55
N LEU A 17 -3.63 -3.49 -8.86
CA LEU A 17 -2.85 -2.72 -9.85
C LEU A 17 -3.24 -1.23 -9.87
N ILE A 18 -4.52 -0.91 -9.68
CA ILE A 18 -5.00 0.48 -9.59
C ILE A 18 -4.46 1.16 -8.33
N GLU A 19 -4.47 0.46 -7.19
CA GLU A 19 -3.93 0.95 -5.92
C GLU A 19 -2.42 1.20 -5.99
N ASN A 20 -1.67 0.28 -6.59
CA ASN A 20 -0.22 0.40 -6.71
C ASN A 20 0.25 1.42 -7.75
N ALA A 21 -0.58 1.74 -8.75
CA ALA A 21 -0.23 2.68 -9.81
C ALA A 21 -1.41 3.62 -10.23
N PRO A 22 -1.84 4.56 -9.38
CA PRO A 22 -2.92 5.49 -9.70
C PRO A 22 -2.57 6.40 -10.90
N PRO A 23 -3.51 6.68 -11.82
CA PRO A 23 -4.94 6.33 -11.77
C PRO A 23 -5.30 4.93 -12.34
N GLY A 24 -4.32 4.15 -12.80
CA GLY A 24 -4.54 2.76 -13.25
C GLY A 24 -5.45 2.61 -14.49
N ILE A 25 -5.39 3.54 -15.46
CA ILE A 25 -6.35 3.60 -16.59
C ILE A 25 -6.48 2.27 -17.33
N THR A 26 -5.38 1.59 -17.66
CA THR A 26 -5.41 0.31 -18.37
C THR A 26 -6.09 -0.79 -17.56
N ALA A 27 -5.81 -0.89 -16.26
CA ALA A 27 -6.45 -1.87 -15.39
C ALA A 27 -7.96 -1.60 -15.24
N ARG A 28 -8.34 -0.32 -15.13
CA ARG A 28 -9.76 0.08 -15.12
C ARG A 28 -10.47 -0.27 -16.43
N LYS A 29 -9.80 -0.14 -17.59
CA LYS A 29 -10.38 -0.53 -18.89
C LYS A 29 -10.62 -2.04 -18.97
N LEU A 30 -9.63 -2.84 -18.57
CA LEU A 30 -9.78 -4.31 -18.50
C LEU A 30 -10.92 -4.73 -17.55
N MET A 31 -11.12 -3.98 -16.46
CA MET A 31 -12.20 -4.22 -15.53
C MET A 31 -13.58 -3.98 -16.17
N VAL A 32 -13.73 -2.89 -16.94
CA VAL A 32 -14.94 -2.60 -17.72
C VAL A 32 -15.20 -3.68 -18.77
N GLU A 33 -14.18 -4.08 -19.54
CA GLU A 33 -14.28 -5.14 -20.54
C GLU A 33 -14.75 -6.46 -19.92
N HIS A 34 -14.20 -6.82 -18.76
CA HIS A 34 -14.60 -8.02 -18.03
C HIS A 34 -16.07 -7.95 -17.59
N TYR A 35 -16.52 -6.84 -16.98
CA TYR A 35 -17.92 -6.67 -16.61
C TYR A 35 -18.87 -6.74 -17.80
N LEU A 36 -18.50 -6.15 -18.94
CA LEU A 36 -19.29 -6.23 -20.17
C LEU A 36 -19.32 -7.67 -20.73
N SER A 37 -18.24 -8.45 -20.58
CA SER A 37 -18.19 -9.83 -21.08
C SER A 37 -19.06 -10.83 -20.31
N VAL A 38 -19.42 -10.50 -19.06
CA VAL A 38 -20.30 -11.31 -18.18
C VAL A 38 -21.69 -10.69 -18.02
N ASP A 39 -22.08 -9.77 -18.91
CA ASP A 39 -23.37 -9.06 -18.90
C ASP A 39 -23.68 -8.31 -17.57
N ALA A 40 -22.65 -7.90 -16.82
CA ALA A 40 -22.77 -7.13 -15.58
C ALA A 40 -22.83 -5.62 -15.85
N THR A 41 -23.87 -5.18 -16.57
CA THR A 41 -23.98 -3.81 -17.09
C THR A 41 -23.98 -2.71 -16.02
N ASP A 42 -24.56 -2.97 -14.84
CA ASP A 42 -24.63 -1.97 -13.76
C ASP A 42 -23.24 -1.66 -13.17
N MET A 43 -22.42 -2.70 -12.98
CA MET A 43 -21.04 -2.55 -12.52
C MET A 43 -20.15 -1.92 -13.59
N ALA A 44 -20.36 -2.31 -14.86
CA ALA A 44 -19.67 -1.68 -15.98
C ALA A 44 -19.99 -0.17 -16.06
N ALA A 45 -21.25 0.23 -15.89
CA ALA A 45 -21.66 1.64 -15.95
C ALA A 45 -20.94 2.50 -14.91
N GLY A 46 -20.91 2.07 -13.64
CA GLY A 46 -20.18 2.79 -12.59
C GLY A 46 -18.68 2.91 -12.88
N ALA A 47 -18.05 1.81 -13.33
CA ALA A 47 -16.65 1.83 -13.70
C ALA A 47 -16.35 2.73 -14.92
N ILE A 48 -17.25 2.78 -15.91
CA ILE A 48 -17.15 3.65 -17.10
C ILE A 48 -17.26 5.13 -16.71
N GLU A 49 -18.15 5.50 -15.79
CA GLU A 49 -18.29 6.89 -15.31
C GLU A 49 -16.99 7.38 -14.65
N GLU A 50 -16.40 6.58 -13.75
CA GLU A 50 -15.10 6.90 -13.15
C GLU A 50 -14.00 7.05 -14.21
N LEU A 51 -13.97 6.13 -15.18
CA LEU A 51 -12.97 6.16 -16.25
C LEU A 51 -13.14 7.37 -17.17
N HIS A 52 -14.38 7.83 -17.39
CA HIS A 52 -14.68 9.04 -18.15
C HIS A 52 -14.20 10.31 -17.44
N ILE A 53 -14.35 10.37 -16.10
CA ILE A 53 -13.81 11.44 -15.27
C ILE A 53 -12.27 11.47 -15.36
N LEU A 54 -11.62 10.30 -15.26
CA LEU A 54 -10.17 10.18 -15.24
C LEU A 54 -9.51 10.39 -16.63
N SER A 55 -10.16 9.98 -17.71
CA SER A 55 -9.63 10.06 -19.07
C SER A 55 -10.68 10.55 -20.10
N PRO A 56 -11.13 11.81 -19.99
CA PRO A 56 -12.24 12.33 -20.79
C PRO A 56 -11.92 12.51 -22.28
N ARG A 57 -10.66 12.34 -22.68
CA ARG A 57 -10.22 12.46 -24.09
C ARG A 57 -10.07 11.11 -24.80
N ASP A 58 -10.11 10.01 -24.06
CA ASP A 58 -9.97 8.67 -24.61
C ASP A 58 -11.20 8.29 -25.45
N THR A 59 -10.98 7.91 -26.70
CA THR A 59 -12.04 7.65 -27.68
C THR A 59 -12.85 6.41 -27.34
N GLU A 60 -12.22 5.40 -26.76
CA GLU A 60 -12.86 4.15 -26.35
C GLU A 60 -13.78 4.39 -25.14
N VAL A 61 -13.29 5.13 -24.16
CA VAL A 61 -14.04 5.49 -22.95
C VAL A 61 -15.25 6.36 -23.30
N LYS A 62 -15.10 7.30 -24.24
CA LYS A 62 -16.23 8.09 -24.77
C LYS A 62 -17.29 7.22 -25.45
N SER A 63 -16.85 6.19 -26.17
CA SER A 63 -17.75 5.25 -26.84
C SER A 63 -18.55 4.46 -25.80
N TRP A 64 -17.90 3.88 -24.79
CA TRP A 64 -18.57 3.18 -23.69
C TRP A 64 -19.51 4.08 -22.90
N TYR A 65 -19.07 5.29 -22.52
CA TYR A 65 -19.91 6.24 -21.79
C TYR A 65 -21.18 6.62 -22.58
N THR A 66 -21.05 6.80 -23.90
CA THR A 66 -22.21 7.08 -24.77
C THR A 66 -23.15 5.88 -24.90
N ALA A 67 -22.62 4.66 -24.90
CA ALA A 67 -23.39 3.43 -25.06
C ALA A 67 -24.11 2.99 -23.77
N TYR A 68 -23.48 3.15 -22.61
CA TYR A 68 -23.94 2.53 -21.36
C TYR A 68 -24.37 3.52 -20.27
N CYS A 69 -23.87 4.77 -20.28
CA CYS A 69 -24.13 5.74 -19.21
C CYS A 69 -25.02 6.91 -19.64
N LYS A 70 -25.22 7.14 -20.95
CA LYS A 70 -26.14 8.20 -21.39
C LYS A 70 -27.59 7.78 -21.11
N PRO A 71 -28.36 8.58 -20.35
CA PRO A 71 -29.77 8.31 -20.17
C PRO A 71 -30.44 8.37 -21.55
N SER A 72 -31.17 7.30 -21.90
CA SER A 72 -32.02 7.32 -23.09
C SER A 72 -33.02 8.46 -22.92
N ILE A 73 -32.86 9.51 -23.72
CA ILE A 73 -33.85 10.59 -23.78
C ILE A 73 -35.03 10.02 -24.55
N SER A 74 -35.86 9.22 -23.86
CA SER A 74 -37.15 8.79 -24.36
C SER A 74 -38.15 9.92 -24.11
N SER A 75 -38.44 10.61 -25.21
CA SER A 75 -39.73 11.21 -25.59
C SER A 75 -40.78 11.43 -24.48
N ASN A 76 -41.03 12.71 -24.19
CA ASN A 76 -42.31 13.34 -23.85
C ASN A 76 -43.47 12.44 -23.38
N HIS A 77 -43.94 12.67 -22.14
CA HIS A 77 -45.35 13.02 -21.86
C HIS A 77 -45.50 13.65 -20.46
N GLY A 78 -46.20 14.80 -20.40
CA GLY A 78 -47.11 15.12 -19.29
C GLY A 78 -46.69 16.18 -18.25
N ASN A 79 -47.12 17.42 -18.50
CA ASN A 79 -47.32 18.55 -17.56
C ASN A 79 -47.49 18.22 -16.06
N SER A 80 -46.89 19.04 -15.17
CA SER A 80 -47.65 19.91 -14.24
C SER A 80 -46.74 20.77 -13.33
N ILE A 81 -46.82 22.10 -13.52
CA ILE A 81 -46.96 23.19 -12.53
C ILE A 81 -46.26 23.03 -11.15
N LEU A 82 -45.29 23.92 -10.85
CA LEU A 82 -45.42 25.00 -9.85
C LEU A 82 -44.13 25.80 -9.66
N LYS A 83 -44.30 27.12 -9.77
CA LYS A 83 -43.33 28.20 -9.48
C LYS A 83 -42.77 28.09 -8.05
N LYS A 84 -41.48 28.39 -7.89
CA LYS A 84 -40.97 29.02 -6.67
C LYS A 84 -39.86 30.02 -7.01
N GLU A 85 -40.09 31.26 -6.60
CA GLU A 85 -39.20 32.41 -6.76
C GLU A 85 -38.00 32.30 -5.81
N SER A 86 -36.82 32.69 -6.29
CA SER A 86 -35.58 32.80 -5.51
C SER A 86 -35.31 34.27 -5.16
N PRO A 87 -34.84 34.59 -3.94
CA PRO A 87 -34.38 35.93 -3.59
C PRO A 87 -32.93 36.20 -4.07
N PRO A 88 -32.49 37.48 -4.11
CA PRO A 88 -31.28 37.90 -4.82
C PRO A 88 -29.99 37.56 -4.06
N SER A 89 -29.00 37.08 -4.82
CA SER A 89 -27.64 36.81 -4.37
C SER A 89 -26.84 38.11 -4.24
N VAL A 90 -26.35 38.37 -3.02
CA VAL A 90 -25.43 39.47 -2.70
C VAL A 90 -24.00 39.00 -2.99
N GLN A 91 -23.33 39.69 -3.91
CA GLN A 91 -21.91 39.49 -4.21
C GLN A 91 -21.04 40.08 -3.09
N ALA A 92 -20.33 39.22 -2.36
CA ALA A 92 -19.23 39.60 -1.48
C ALA A 92 -17.90 39.15 -2.10
N GLY A 93 -17.04 40.11 -2.42
CA GLY A 93 -15.73 39.90 -3.02
C GLY A 93 -14.75 39.21 -2.06
N LYS A 94 -14.03 38.19 -2.56
CA LYS A 94 -12.89 37.57 -1.88
C LYS A 94 -11.58 38.25 -2.28
N PRO A 95 -10.67 38.58 -1.33
CA PRO A 95 -9.31 38.99 -1.65
C PRO A 95 -8.43 37.78 -2.00
N LYS A 96 -7.54 37.98 -3.00
CA LYS A 96 -6.52 37.03 -3.46
C LYS A 96 -5.40 36.84 -2.41
N PRO A 97 -4.95 35.59 -2.14
CA PRO A 97 -3.61 35.34 -1.63
C PRO A 97 -2.61 35.08 -2.76
N LYS A 98 -1.39 35.59 -2.55
CA LYS A 98 -0.23 35.52 -3.44
C LYS A 98 0.31 34.09 -3.55
N ALA A 99 0.72 33.73 -4.77
CA ALA A 99 1.40 32.49 -5.09
C ALA A 99 2.82 32.45 -4.52
N VAL A 100 3.18 31.33 -3.89
CA VAL A 100 4.56 30.92 -3.62
C VAL A 100 4.73 29.58 -4.34
N LEU A 101 5.65 29.57 -5.32
CA LEU A 101 6.14 28.37 -6.01
C LEU A 101 7.15 27.63 -5.14
N PRO A 102 7.21 26.31 -5.26
CA PRO A 102 8.52 25.67 -5.42
C PRO A 102 8.59 24.84 -6.70
N GLU A 103 9.75 24.92 -7.31
CA GLU A 103 10.19 24.21 -8.51
C GLU A 103 10.16 22.69 -8.32
N SER A 104 9.49 21.99 -9.23
CA SER A 104 9.70 20.56 -9.48
C SER A 104 9.96 20.32 -10.96
N THR A 105 11.11 20.76 -11.44
CA THR A 105 11.65 20.37 -12.75
C THR A 105 12.55 19.14 -12.57
N GLY A 106 12.09 17.96 -13.00
CA GLY A 106 12.95 16.77 -12.91
C GLY A 106 12.45 15.44 -13.49
N LEU A 107 11.18 15.31 -13.88
CA LEU A 107 10.66 14.03 -14.41
C LEU A 107 10.32 14.04 -15.90
N ALA A 108 9.88 15.18 -16.45
CA ALA A 108 9.48 15.29 -17.85
C ALA A 108 10.66 15.11 -18.84
N GLY A 109 11.87 15.52 -18.45
CA GLY A 109 13.07 15.36 -19.27
C GLY A 109 13.52 13.90 -19.45
N LYS A 110 13.27 13.04 -18.46
CA LYS A 110 13.70 11.62 -18.49
C LYS A 110 12.79 10.75 -19.36
N TYR A 111 11.52 11.13 -19.51
CA TYR A 111 10.55 10.40 -20.34
C TYR A 111 10.74 10.68 -21.85
N ALA A 112 11.15 11.91 -22.20
CA ALA A 112 11.44 12.28 -23.59
C ALA A 112 12.69 11.54 -24.13
N SER A 113 13.75 11.41 -23.33
CA SER A 113 14.96 10.67 -23.71
C SER A 113 14.71 9.16 -23.90
N PHE A 114 13.76 8.59 -23.16
CA PHE A 114 13.37 7.19 -23.29
C PHE A 114 12.56 6.92 -24.57
N ARG A 115 11.63 7.82 -24.93
CA ARG A 115 10.88 7.75 -26.20
C ARG A 115 11.76 7.94 -27.43
N SER A 116 12.74 8.84 -27.41
CA SER A 116 13.69 8.98 -28.53
C SER A 116 14.56 7.73 -28.72
N ARG A 117 14.98 7.04 -27.65
CA ARG A 117 15.71 5.76 -27.74
C ARG A 117 14.85 4.64 -28.33
N LEU A 118 13.60 4.50 -27.90
CA LEU A 118 12.68 3.51 -28.46
C LEU A 118 12.33 3.80 -29.93
N SER A 119 12.10 5.07 -30.29
CA SER A 119 11.78 5.42 -31.68
C SER A 119 12.95 5.14 -32.64
N SER A 120 14.20 5.25 -32.17
CA SER A 120 15.40 4.88 -32.95
C SER A 120 15.56 3.36 -33.15
N LEU A 121 15.02 2.55 -32.23
CA LEU A 121 15.05 1.08 -32.33
C LEU A 121 13.99 0.54 -33.31
N PHE A 122 12.90 1.28 -33.54
CA PHE A 122 11.79 0.83 -34.41
C PHE A 122 11.77 1.47 -35.81
N GLN A 123 12.65 2.43 -36.11
CA GLN A 123 12.71 3.08 -37.44
C GLN A 123 13.66 2.43 -38.45
N ASN A 124 14.37 1.35 -38.09
CA ASN A 124 15.16 0.59 -39.05
C ASN A 124 14.30 -0.44 -39.81
N LYS A 125 13.42 0.04 -40.69
CA LYS A 125 12.95 -0.75 -41.84
C LYS A 125 13.92 -0.53 -43.01
N PRO A 126 14.45 -1.57 -43.67
CA PRO A 126 15.26 -1.37 -44.85
C PRO A 126 14.34 -0.90 -46.00
N SER A 127 14.53 0.34 -46.42
CA SER A 127 13.99 0.87 -47.67
C SER A 127 14.69 0.21 -48.86
N ALA A 128 13.91 -0.40 -49.75
CA ALA A 128 14.36 -0.95 -51.02
C ALA A 128 14.90 0.17 -51.92
N GLY A 129 16.22 0.33 -51.93
CA GLY A 129 16.95 1.17 -52.89
C GLY A 129 17.56 0.30 -53.99
N LYS A 130 17.05 0.42 -55.22
CA LYS A 130 17.76 -0.01 -56.43
C LYS A 130 19.00 0.88 -56.59
N HIS A 131 20.20 0.33 -56.52
CA HIS A 131 21.36 0.83 -57.28
C HIS A 131 22.42 -0.26 -57.45
N ASN A 132 22.84 -0.42 -58.70
CA ASN A 132 24.02 -1.16 -59.15
C ASN A 132 25.30 -0.73 -58.41
N GLY A 133 26.20 -1.68 -58.16
CA GLY A 133 27.59 -1.35 -57.85
C GLY A 133 28.34 -2.44 -57.10
N LYS A 134 29.17 -3.18 -57.84
CA LYS A 134 30.12 -4.20 -57.36
C LYS A 134 30.92 -3.75 -56.12
N GLN A 135 30.96 -4.63 -55.12
CA GLN A 135 32.04 -4.90 -54.13
C GLN A 135 31.45 -5.08 -52.73
N ARG A 136 31.49 -6.33 -52.21
CA ARG A 136 31.72 -6.69 -50.79
C ARG A 136 31.36 -8.17 -50.55
N HIS A 137 32.36 -9.03 -50.41
CA HIS A 137 32.21 -10.43 -50.00
C HIS A 137 32.87 -10.76 -48.65
N SER A 138 33.25 -9.79 -47.81
CA SER A 138 33.89 -10.09 -46.51
C SER A 138 33.20 -9.53 -45.25
N ALA A 139 32.09 -8.79 -45.37
CA ALA A 139 31.35 -8.26 -44.21
C ALA A 139 30.21 -9.17 -43.72
N THR A 140 29.61 -9.97 -44.60
CA THR A 140 28.41 -10.78 -44.31
C THR A 140 28.67 -12.00 -43.44
N ILE A 141 29.92 -12.48 -43.37
CA ILE A 141 30.30 -13.66 -42.56
C ILE A 141 30.45 -13.30 -41.07
N LYS A 142 30.76 -12.04 -40.74
CA LYS A 142 30.89 -11.59 -39.33
C LYS A 142 29.54 -11.30 -38.68
N GLU A 143 28.56 -10.86 -39.47
CA GLU A 143 27.22 -10.52 -38.99
C GLU A 143 26.34 -11.77 -38.76
N ALA A 144 26.45 -12.78 -39.64
CA ALA A 144 25.78 -14.08 -39.44
C ALA A 144 26.27 -14.82 -38.18
N LYS A 145 27.58 -14.81 -37.91
CA LYS A 145 28.15 -15.41 -36.69
C LYS A 145 27.72 -14.67 -35.41
N PHE A 146 27.53 -13.35 -35.47
CA PHE A 146 27.05 -12.58 -34.32
C PHE A 146 25.58 -12.87 -34.01
N ILE A 147 24.73 -13.00 -35.04
CA ILE A 147 23.32 -13.34 -34.89
C ILE A 147 23.14 -14.77 -34.34
N ASP A 148 23.90 -15.75 -34.83
CA ASP A 148 23.84 -17.12 -34.30
C ASP A 148 24.35 -17.21 -32.85
N THR A 149 25.39 -16.44 -32.50
CA THR A 149 25.87 -16.37 -31.11
C THR A 149 24.84 -15.71 -30.19
N ALA A 150 24.15 -14.65 -30.64
CA ALA A 150 23.09 -14.01 -29.88
C ALA A 150 21.85 -14.92 -29.72
N ARG A 151 21.50 -15.68 -30.77
CA ARG A 151 20.37 -16.62 -30.74
C ARG A 151 20.63 -17.81 -29.81
N ASN A 152 21.87 -18.33 -29.79
CA ASN A 152 22.26 -19.39 -28.88
C ASN A 152 22.26 -18.90 -27.42
N ARG A 153 22.77 -17.70 -27.15
CA ARG A 153 22.69 -17.09 -25.80
C ARG A 153 21.25 -16.88 -25.33
N LEU A 154 20.37 -16.39 -26.20
CA LEU A 154 18.94 -16.24 -25.89
C LEU A 154 18.26 -17.60 -25.66
N SER A 155 18.66 -18.65 -26.39
CA SER A 155 18.13 -20.00 -26.18
C SER A 155 18.60 -20.61 -24.86
N GLU A 156 19.86 -20.40 -24.48
CA GLU A 156 20.43 -20.84 -23.21
C GLU A 156 19.82 -20.09 -22.02
N GLU A 157 19.69 -18.76 -22.10
CA GLU A 157 19.04 -17.94 -21.07
C GLU A 157 17.56 -18.34 -20.88
N ASN A 158 16.84 -18.61 -21.98
CA ASN A 158 15.46 -19.08 -21.91
C ASN A 158 15.36 -20.48 -21.30
N ALA A 159 16.27 -21.40 -21.62
CA ALA A 159 16.29 -22.75 -21.05
C ALA A 159 16.54 -22.74 -19.54
N VAL A 160 17.52 -21.96 -19.08
CA VAL A 160 17.82 -21.78 -17.64
C VAL A 160 16.65 -21.12 -16.92
N ALA A 161 16.01 -20.12 -17.54
CA ALA A 161 14.83 -19.49 -16.99
C ALA A 161 13.64 -20.45 -16.86
N THR A 162 13.41 -21.33 -17.83
CA THR A 162 12.37 -22.37 -17.76
C THR A 162 12.64 -23.40 -16.67
N GLU A 163 13.88 -23.90 -16.56
CA GLU A 163 14.24 -24.88 -15.53
C GLU A 163 14.07 -24.30 -14.12
N THR A 164 14.46 -23.02 -13.94
CA THR A 164 14.32 -22.32 -12.67
C THR A 164 12.85 -22.14 -12.29
N LYS A 165 11.99 -21.74 -13.24
CA LYS A 165 10.54 -21.63 -13.02
C LYS A 165 9.92 -22.97 -12.64
N ASP A 166 10.30 -24.07 -13.30
CA ASP A 166 9.81 -25.41 -12.98
C ASP A 166 10.21 -25.86 -11.58
N LYS A 167 11.46 -25.58 -11.16
CA LYS A 167 11.93 -25.85 -9.80
C LYS A 167 11.11 -25.08 -8.77
N LEU A 168 10.91 -23.77 -8.96
CA LEU A 168 10.12 -22.95 -8.04
C LEU A 168 8.65 -23.37 -7.99
N SER A 169 8.06 -23.75 -9.12
CA SER A 169 6.70 -24.26 -9.17
C SER A 169 6.53 -25.55 -8.36
N LYS A 170 7.49 -26.48 -8.46
CA LYS A 170 7.51 -27.70 -7.62
C LYS A 170 7.63 -27.38 -6.14
N VAL A 171 8.45 -26.41 -5.77
CA VAL A 171 8.58 -25.93 -4.37
C VAL A 171 7.27 -25.34 -3.89
N ALA A 172 6.62 -24.48 -4.68
CA ALA A 172 5.33 -23.90 -4.34
C ALA A 172 4.24 -24.98 -4.15
N LEU A 173 4.23 -26.03 -4.99
CA LEU A 173 3.35 -27.19 -4.80
C LEU A 173 3.65 -27.94 -3.49
N ALA A 174 4.92 -28.14 -3.15
CA ALA A 174 5.32 -28.78 -1.89
C ALA A 174 4.90 -27.94 -0.66
N MET A 175 5.05 -26.62 -0.70
CA MET A 175 4.60 -25.72 0.36
C MET A 175 3.08 -25.78 0.57
N ARG A 176 2.31 -25.92 -0.52
CA ARG A 176 0.84 -26.08 -0.43
C ARG A 176 0.47 -27.41 0.22
N ALA A 177 1.23 -28.47 -0.07
CA ALA A 177 1.01 -29.79 0.51
C ALA A 177 1.41 -29.86 2.00
N ASP A 178 2.44 -29.10 2.40
CA ASP A 178 3.01 -29.11 3.75
C ASP A 178 3.27 -27.68 4.27
N SER A 179 2.17 -26.97 4.55
CA SER A 179 2.18 -25.58 5.01
C SER A 179 3.04 -25.32 6.27
N PRO A 180 3.05 -26.19 7.31
CA PRO A 180 3.91 -25.99 8.49
C PRO A 180 5.41 -25.93 8.19
N ASN A 181 5.86 -26.63 7.15
CA ASN A 181 7.26 -26.66 6.72
C ASN A 181 7.57 -25.71 5.56
N ALA A 182 6.61 -24.85 5.16
CA ALA A 182 6.76 -23.96 4.02
C ALA A 182 7.96 -22.99 4.15
N LEU A 183 8.18 -22.43 5.35
CA LEU A 183 9.27 -21.48 5.59
C LEU A 183 10.66 -22.13 5.41
N PRO A 184 11.01 -23.26 6.08
CA PRO A 184 12.26 -23.98 5.83
C PRO A 184 12.48 -24.38 4.36
N MET A 185 11.42 -24.77 3.63
CA MET A 185 11.53 -25.12 2.22
C MET A 185 11.98 -23.94 1.35
N VAL A 186 11.34 -22.78 1.52
CA VAL A 186 11.71 -21.56 0.78
C VAL A 186 13.11 -21.10 1.17
N MET A 187 13.42 -21.16 2.46
CA MET A 187 14.72 -20.79 3.01
C MET A 187 15.85 -21.55 2.32
N LYS A 188 15.75 -22.88 2.27
CA LYS A 188 16.72 -23.73 1.60
C LYS A 188 16.89 -23.36 0.12
N VAL A 189 15.80 -23.17 -0.60
CA VAL A 189 15.82 -22.88 -2.05
C VAL A 189 16.52 -21.56 -2.35
N LEU A 190 16.24 -20.52 -1.55
CA LEU A 190 16.85 -19.20 -1.72
C LEU A 190 18.30 -19.17 -1.23
N GLU A 191 18.65 -19.93 -0.18
CA GLU A 191 20.04 -20.10 0.28
C GLU A 191 20.89 -20.83 -0.76
N ASP A 192 20.39 -21.94 -1.32
CA ASP A 192 21.05 -22.69 -2.38
C ASP A 192 21.29 -21.80 -3.62
N PHE A 193 20.32 -20.93 -3.94
CA PHE A 193 20.44 -19.95 -5.02
C PHE A 193 21.58 -18.96 -4.76
N ILE A 194 21.64 -18.35 -3.57
CA ILE A 194 22.71 -17.40 -3.22
C ILE A 194 24.07 -18.08 -3.20
N ALA A 195 24.16 -19.29 -2.63
CA ALA A 195 25.40 -20.07 -2.60
C ALA A 195 25.92 -20.35 -4.02
N SER A 196 25.04 -20.74 -4.95
CA SER A 196 25.41 -20.96 -6.35
C SER A 196 25.86 -19.68 -7.05
N SER A 197 25.22 -18.54 -6.75
CA SER A 197 25.51 -17.24 -7.34
C SER A 197 26.79 -16.60 -6.80
N SER A 198 27.21 -16.99 -5.60
CA SER A 198 28.37 -16.41 -4.88
C SER A 198 29.67 -17.20 -5.09
N SER A 199 29.72 -18.13 -6.05
CA SER A 199 30.83 -19.09 -6.25
C SER A 199 32.18 -18.45 -6.67
N THR A 200 32.31 -17.12 -6.68
CA THR A 200 33.59 -16.43 -6.91
C THR A 200 34.34 -16.24 -5.60
N PRO A 201 35.65 -16.57 -5.51
CA PRO A 201 36.41 -16.56 -4.26
C PRO A 201 36.70 -15.16 -3.67
N ASP A 202 36.46 -14.08 -4.43
CA ASP A 202 36.70 -12.71 -3.97
C ASP A 202 35.46 -12.11 -3.29
N GLU A 203 35.68 -11.16 -2.36
CA GLU A 203 34.58 -10.40 -1.75
C GLU A 203 33.70 -9.77 -2.84
N PRO A 204 32.38 -10.05 -2.82
CA PRO A 204 31.49 -9.55 -3.86
C PRO A 204 31.44 -8.01 -3.81
N THR A 205 31.67 -7.39 -4.97
CA THR A 205 31.46 -5.95 -5.13
C THR A 205 29.99 -5.58 -4.90
N GLU A 206 29.72 -4.33 -4.52
CA GLU A 206 28.34 -3.83 -4.32
C GLU A 206 27.46 -4.06 -5.56
N ALA A 207 28.00 -3.87 -6.76
CA ALA A 207 27.31 -4.15 -8.01
C ALA A 207 26.98 -5.65 -8.22
N ALA A 208 27.82 -6.56 -7.70
CA ALA A 208 27.53 -7.99 -7.73
C ALA A 208 26.40 -8.34 -6.75
N LEU A 209 26.40 -7.73 -5.55
CA LEU A 209 25.33 -7.92 -4.57
C LEU A 209 23.98 -7.39 -5.09
N ASP A 210 23.97 -6.25 -5.77
CA ASP A 210 22.76 -5.69 -6.40
C ASP A 210 22.20 -6.63 -7.45
N LYS A 211 23.07 -7.22 -8.29
CA LYS A 211 22.66 -8.22 -9.29
C LYS A 211 22.04 -9.45 -8.63
N ILE A 212 22.64 -9.96 -7.54
CA ILE A 212 22.08 -11.08 -6.78
C ILE A 212 20.73 -10.70 -6.19
N ARG A 213 20.59 -9.48 -5.63
CA ARG A 213 19.34 -8.97 -5.08
C ARG A 213 18.22 -8.92 -6.12
N ASP A 214 18.50 -8.41 -7.31
CA ASP A 214 17.54 -8.35 -8.41
C ASP A 214 17.07 -9.74 -8.85
N GLN A 215 18.01 -10.68 -8.98
CA GLN A 215 17.67 -12.06 -9.34
C GLN A 215 16.87 -12.75 -8.23
N LEU A 216 17.24 -12.55 -6.98
CA LEU A 216 16.54 -13.10 -5.82
C LEU A 216 15.11 -12.53 -5.72
N ALA A 217 14.94 -11.23 -5.94
CA ALA A 217 13.63 -10.59 -6.00
C ALA A 217 12.76 -11.20 -7.11
N GLN A 218 13.33 -11.50 -8.29
CA GLN A 218 12.61 -12.21 -9.35
C GLN A 218 12.17 -13.62 -8.93
N GLN A 219 13.03 -14.38 -8.25
CA GLN A 219 12.67 -15.71 -7.73
C GLN A 219 11.51 -15.63 -6.74
N VAL A 220 11.55 -14.65 -5.82
CA VAL A 220 10.49 -14.40 -4.84
C VAL A 220 9.16 -14.07 -5.53
N GLN A 221 9.18 -13.21 -6.56
CA GLN A 221 7.96 -12.89 -7.32
C GLN A 221 7.39 -14.11 -8.05
N ILE A 222 8.24 -14.96 -8.65
CA ILE A 222 7.81 -16.20 -9.29
C ILE A 222 7.18 -17.14 -8.26
N LEU A 223 7.81 -17.32 -7.09
CA LEU A 223 7.24 -18.14 -6.01
C LEU A 223 5.88 -17.61 -5.56
N LYS A 224 5.76 -16.30 -5.32
CA LYS A 224 4.50 -15.65 -4.89
C LYS A 224 3.39 -15.85 -5.91
N ALA A 225 3.68 -15.73 -7.21
CA ALA A 225 2.70 -15.98 -8.27
C ALA A 225 2.17 -17.43 -8.28
N HIS A 226 2.94 -18.38 -7.73
CA HIS A 226 2.54 -19.79 -7.61
C HIS A 226 2.05 -20.16 -6.20
N LEU A 227 1.88 -19.22 -5.28
CA LEU A 227 1.42 -19.50 -3.91
C LEU A 227 0.04 -18.90 -3.65
N PRO A 228 -0.81 -19.57 -2.85
CA PRO A 228 -2.00 -18.93 -2.33
C PRO A 228 -1.60 -17.77 -1.40
N GLN A 229 -2.50 -16.79 -1.24
CA GLN A 229 -2.19 -15.54 -0.54
C GLN A 229 -1.70 -15.73 0.90
N TYR A 230 -2.21 -16.71 1.64
CA TYR A 230 -1.77 -17.00 3.01
C TYR A 230 -0.35 -17.58 3.10
N LEU A 231 0.21 -18.12 2.02
CA LEU A 231 1.60 -18.61 1.94
C LEU A 231 2.56 -17.58 1.29
N ALA A 232 2.02 -16.56 0.61
CA ALA A 232 2.80 -15.59 -0.14
C ALA A 232 3.71 -14.71 0.76
N ILE A 233 3.49 -14.71 2.08
CA ILE A 233 4.31 -14.01 3.07
C ILE A 233 5.65 -14.70 3.33
N TYR A 234 5.74 -16.02 3.19
CA TYR A 234 6.97 -16.77 3.51
C TYR A 234 8.16 -16.41 2.60
N PRO A 235 7.99 -16.30 1.26
CA PRO A 235 9.06 -15.80 0.40
C PRO A 235 9.57 -14.41 0.79
N ASP A 236 8.69 -13.52 1.25
CA ASP A 236 9.10 -12.18 1.69
C ASP A 236 9.93 -12.22 2.97
N ILE A 237 9.56 -13.08 3.93
CA ILE A 237 10.33 -13.30 5.17
C ILE A 237 11.72 -13.82 4.85
N VAL A 238 11.83 -14.85 4.01
CA VAL A 238 13.13 -15.41 3.65
C VAL A 238 13.97 -14.37 2.90
N PHE A 239 13.37 -13.64 1.95
CA PHE A 239 14.06 -12.57 1.24
C PHE A 239 14.64 -11.53 2.20
N MET A 240 13.83 -11.08 3.17
CA MET A 240 14.25 -10.15 4.21
C MET A 240 15.47 -10.66 5.01
N HIS A 241 15.47 -11.93 5.43
CA HIS A 241 16.62 -12.52 6.14
C HIS A 241 17.87 -12.66 5.24
N MET A 242 17.70 -13.02 3.97
CA MET A 242 18.81 -13.07 3.02
C MET A 242 19.42 -11.69 2.77
N GLU A 243 18.57 -10.67 2.66
CA GLU A 243 19.02 -9.28 2.53
C GLU A 243 19.85 -8.83 3.72
N HIS A 244 19.41 -9.19 4.92
CA HIS A 244 20.08 -8.88 6.17
C HIS A 244 21.45 -9.55 6.27
N GLU A 245 21.47 -10.89 6.18
CA GLU A 245 22.65 -11.68 6.54
C GLU A 245 23.67 -11.82 5.42
N LYS A 246 23.20 -11.89 4.16
CA LYS A 246 24.06 -12.22 3.01
C LYS A 246 24.32 -11.01 2.13
N LEU A 247 23.33 -10.15 1.95
CA LEU A 247 23.43 -8.99 1.06
C LEU A 247 23.73 -7.68 1.78
N LYS A 248 23.91 -7.72 3.11
CA LYS A 248 24.29 -6.58 3.96
C LYS A 248 23.44 -5.34 3.69
N ARG A 249 22.12 -5.51 3.63
CA ARG A 249 21.18 -4.41 3.40
C ARG A 249 21.40 -3.31 4.45
N LYS A 250 21.42 -2.06 3.99
CA LYS A 250 21.44 -0.88 4.87
C LYS A 250 20.01 -0.57 5.32
N TYR A 251 19.84 -0.37 6.62
CA TYR A 251 18.57 -0.01 7.24
C TYR A 251 18.59 1.48 7.62
N VAL A 252 17.43 2.02 8.00
CA VAL A 252 17.33 3.41 8.47
C VAL A 252 18.04 3.58 9.82
N ASN A 253 18.03 2.54 10.65
CA ASN A 253 18.76 2.47 11.90
C ASN A 253 19.99 1.56 11.78
N ASP A 254 21.10 1.99 12.36
CA ASP A 254 22.33 1.20 12.48
C ASP A 254 22.36 0.39 13.80
N GLU A 255 21.60 0.85 14.80
CA GLU A 255 21.48 0.24 16.14
C GLU A 255 20.03 -0.08 16.49
N THR A 256 19.82 -1.02 17.41
CA THR A 256 18.52 -1.36 18.00
C THR A 256 18.05 -0.29 18.98
N MET A 257 16.87 -0.44 19.59
CA MET A 257 16.39 0.52 20.59
C MET A 257 17.21 0.48 21.89
N LEU A 258 17.93 -0.61 22.13
CA LEU A 258 18.82 -0.77 23.29
C LEU A 258 20.30 -0.52 22.97
N GLY A 259 20.63 -0.17 21.72
CA GLY A 259 21.97 0.21 21.30
C GLY A 259 22.85 -0.93 20.76
N ASP A 260 22.29 -2.12 20.54
CA ASP A 260 23.01 -3.21 19.88
C ASP A 260 23.10 -2.95 18.37
N LEU A 261 24.14 -3.44 17.69
CA LEU A 261 24.25 -3.25 16.24
C LEU A 261 23.19 -4.06 15.51
N VAL A 262 22.56 -3.45 14.50
CA VAL A 262 21.56 -4.15 13.68
C VAL A 262 22.14 -5.39 13.00
N SER A 263 23.41 -5.34 12.56
CA SER A 263 24.10 -6.48 11.94
C SER A 263 24.24 -7.71 12.83
N ASP A 264 24.09 -7.53 14.14
CA ASP A 264 24.35 -8.57 15.14
C ASP A 264 23.04 -9.22 15.62
N ILE A 265 21.88 -8.74 15.14
CA ILE A 265 20.57 -9.32 15.47
C ILE A 265 20.48 -10.73 14.87
N PRO A 266 20.24 -11.78 15.67
CA PRO A 266 20.16 -13.13 15.14
C PRO A 266 18.87 -13.33 14.32
N ARG A 267 18.92 -14.23 13.33
CA ARG A 267 17.82 -14.51 12.40
C ARG A 267 16.47 -14.72 13.07
N ASP A 268 16.46 -15.47 14.17
CA ASP A 268 15.27 -15.86 14.92
C ASP A 268 14.64 -14.73 15.73
N LYS A 269 15.30 -13.57 15.79
CA LYS A 269 14.80 -12.33 16.40
C LYS A 269 14.65 -11.19 15.40
N PHE A 270 15.13 -11.35 14.17
CA PHE A 270 15.20 -10.25 13.22
C PHE A 270 13.89 -10.08 12.45
N ILE A 271 13.39 -8.84 12.39
CA ILE A 271 12.46 -8.42 11.33
C ILE A 271 12.88 -7.06 10.77
N ALA A 272 12.43 -6.76 9.54
CA ALA A 272 12.51 -5.43 8.97
C ALA A 272 11.13 -4.96 8.52
N SER A 273 10.76 -3.74 8.88
CA SER A 273 9.50 -3.11 8.46
C SER A 273 9.62 -2.45 7.09
N GLU A 274 8.49 -2.21 6.43
CA GLU A 274 8.44 -1.58 5.10
C GLU A 274 9.02 -0.16 5.07
N ASP A 275 8.99 0.55 6.20
CA ASP A 275 9.64 1.87 6.35
C ASP A 275 11.16 1.79 6.49
N GLY A 276 11.75 0.60 6.38
CA GLY A 276 13.19 0.37 6.27
C GLY A 276 13.91 0.24 7.61
N TYR A 277 13.19 0.16 8.73
CA TYR A 277 13.78 -0.08 10.05
C TYR A 277 13.98 -1.58 10.29
N ALA A 278 15.09 -1.93 10.94
CA ALA A 278 15.40 -3.25 11.43
C ALA A 278 15.08 -3.35 12.92
N TRP A 279 14.54 -4.50 13.34
CA TRP A 279 14.06 -4.72 14.70
C TRP A 279 14.59 -6.02 15.27
N ASP A 280 15.06 -5.95 16.52
CA ASP A 280 15.04 -7.09 17.41
C ASP A 280 13.59 -7.26 17.94
N MET A 281 13.04 -8.44 17.70
CA MET A 281 11.66 -8.76 18.05
C MET A 281 11.40 -8.81 19.55
N ASP A 282 12.38 -9.10 20.40
CA ASP A 282 12.20 -9.01 21.85
C ASP A 282 12.00 -7.56 22.28
N GLU A 283 12.79 -6.65 21.71
CA GLU A 283 12.67 -5.21 21.99
C GLU A 283 11.37 -4.63 21.43
N LEU A 284 11.05 -4.95 20.17
CA LEU A 284 9.84 -4.47 19.52
C LEU A 284 8.59 -4.97 20.27
N GLN A 285 8.58 -6.25 20.65
CA GLN A 285 7.47 -6.82 21.43
C GLN A 285 7.29 -6.07 22.75
N GLN A 286 8.37 -5.78 23.48
CA GLN A 286 8.30 -5.02 24.73
C GLN A 286 7.78 -3.60 24.52
N ALA A 287 8.23 -2.92 23.46
CA ALA A 287 7.77 -1.58 23.14
C ALA A 287 6.27 -1.54 22.80
N VAL A 288 5.77 -2.51 22.02
CA VAL A 288 4.35 -2.62 21.68
C VAL A 288 3.51 -2.94 22.93
N VAL A 289 3.98 -3.83 23.80
CA VAL A 289 3.32 -4.14 25.08
C VAL A 289 3.25 -2.91 25.99
N ALA A 290 4.35 -2.14 26.07
CA ALA A 290 4.38 -0.90 26.85
C ALA A 290 3.43 0.19 26.32
N GLN A 291 3.02 0.07 25.04
CA GLN A 291 2.03 0.91 24.39
C GLN A 291 0.64 0.26 24.32
N ASP A 292 0.37 -0.72 25.20
CA ASP A 292 -0.91 -1.45 25.30
C ASP A 292 -1.38 -2.07 23.97
N GLY A 293 -0.44 -2.50 23.12
CA GLY A 293 -0.75 -3.18 21.86
C GLY A 293 -0.93 -2.26 20.64
N VAL A 294 -0.63 -0.96 20.73
CA VAL A 294 -0.62 -0.10 19.55
C VAL A 294 0.51 -0.52 18.60
N MET A 295 0.14 -0.96 17.39
CA MET A 295 1.09 -1.36 16.34
C MET A 295 1.73 -0.14 15.66
N ARG A 296 2.50 0.64 16.43
CA ARG A 296 3.27 1.79 15.95
C ARG A 296 4.76 1.49 16.03
N ASN A 297 5.49 1.90 15.01
CA ASN A 297 6.94 1.91 15.01
C ASN A 297 7.45 2.82 16.15
N PRO A 298 8.17 2.28 17.16
CA PRO A 298 8.63 3.05 18.30
C PRO A 298 9.65 4.14 17.96
N LEU A 299 10.40 4.01 16.86
CA LEU A 299 11.42 4.97 16.43
C LEU A 299 10.80 6.02 15.49
N SER A 300 10.19 5.59 14.38
CA SER A 300 9.63 6.49 13.37
C SER A 300 8.32 7.15 13.80
N LYS A 301 7.65 6.58 14.83
CA LYS A 301 6.31 6.98 15.30
C LYS A 301 5.22 6.83 14.22
N HIS A 302 5.48 6.16 13.10
CA HIS A 302 4.46 5.82 12.11
C HIS A 302 3.76 4.50 12.47
N MET A 303 2.51 4.35 12.05
CA MET A 303 1.82 3.06 12.18
C MET A 303 2.49 2.04 11.29
N PHE A 304 2.67 0.82 11.81
CA PHE A 304 3.05 -0.31 10.97
C PHE A 304 1.99 -0.53 9.90
N THR A 305 2.43 -0.90 8.69
CA THR A 305 1.49 -1.26 7.63
C THR A 305 0.77 -2.56 8.00
N LEU A 306 -0.34 -2.87 7.31
CA LEU A 306 -1.03 -4.14 7.53
C LEU A 306 -0.09 -5.34 7.31
N ARG A 307 0.82 -5.21 6.35
CA ARG A 307 1.83 -6.23 6.04
C ARG A 307 2.85 -6.36 7.17
N ASP A 308 3.38 -5.25 7.67
CA ASP A 308 4.28 -5.25 8.83
C ASP A 308 3.62 -5.91 10.05
N ILE A 309 2.36 -5.58 10.32
CA ILE A 309 1.59 -6.19 11.42
C ILE A 309 1.48 -7.71 11.24
N GLN A 310 1.19 -8.19 10.03
CA GLN A 310 1.14 -9.63 9.74
C GLN A 310 2.51 -10.30 9.95
N LEU A 311 3.60 -9.67 9.51
CA LEU A 311 4.96 -10.17 9.71
C LEU A 311 5.31 -10.26 11.19
N ILE A 312 5.03 -9.20 11.96
CA ILE A 312 5.22 -9.16 13.42
C ILE A 312 4.45 -10.28 14.09
N LEU A 313 3.16 -10.46 13.76
CA LEU A 313 2.31 -11.47 14.40
C LEU A 313 2.66 -12.91 14.00
N LEU A 314 3.20 -13.11 12.79
CA LEU A 314 3.64 -14.43 12.33
C LEU A 314 4.96 -14.85 13.00
N HIS A 315 5.80 -13.88 13.38
CA HIS A 315 7.06 -14.13 14.07
C HIS A 315 6.85 -14.87 15.40
N PRO A 316 7.67 -15.89 15.75
CA PRO A 316 7.49 -16.68 16.97
C PRO A 316 7.36 -15.85 18.25
N LEU A 317 8.19 -14.81 18.41
CA LEU A 317 8.14 -13.89 19.55
C LEU A 317 6.94 -12.93 19.48
N GLY A 318 6.52 -12.53 18.28
CA GLY A 318 5.40 -11.60 18.09
C GLY A 318 4.02 -12.24 18.22
N LYS A 319 3.90 -13.57 18.21
CA LYS A 319 2.63 -14.28 18.47
C LYS A 319 1.95 -13.86 19.77
N LYS A 320 2.73 -13.48 20.79
CA LYS A 320 2.22 -12.97 22.08
C LYS A 320 1.44 -11.66 21.92
N LEU A 321 1.77 -10.85 20.92
CA LEU A 321 1.05 -9.61 20.59
C LEU A 321 -0.31 -9.88 19.95
N GLY A 322 -0.55 -11.09 19.42
CA GLY A 322 -1.82 -11.46 18.81
C GLY A 322 -3.00 -11.32 19.77
N ALA A 323 -2.81 -11.65 21.05
CA ALA A 323 -3.85 -11.48 22.07
C ALA A 323 -4.20 -10.00 22.29
N LEU A 324 -3.19 -9.12 22.34
CA LEU A 324 -3.40 -7.67 22.47
C LEU A 324 -4.08 -7.10 21.22
N GLN A 325 -3.70 -7.55 20.03
CA GLN A 325 -4.31 -7.09 18.78
C GLN A 325 -5.79 -7.51 18.69
N LEU A 326 -6.12 -8.72 19.13
CA LEU A 326 -7.50 -9.18 19.25
C LEU A 326 -8.27 -8.36 20.28
N GLU A 327 -7.68 -8.08 21.45
CA GLU A 327 -8.29 -7.23 22.47
C GLU A 327 -8.59 -5.83 21.92
N GLN A 328 -7.63 -5.16 21.26
CA GLN A 328 -7.86 -3.84 20.64
C GLN A 328 -8.96 -3.90 19.57
N THR A 329 -9.02 -5.00 18.80
CA THR A 329 -10.06 -5.20 17.77
C THR A 329 -11.46 -5.36 18.39
N GLU A 330 -11.58 -6.11 19.50
CA GLU A 330 -12.83 -6.27 20.22
C GLU A 330 -13.25 -4.98 20.94
N LEU A 331 -12.31 -4.27 21.55
CA LEU A 331 -12.56 -2.95 22.15
C LEU A 331 -13.07 -1.96 21.10
N LYS A 332 -12.53 -2.00 19.87
CA LYS A 332 -12.97 -1.16 18.74
C LYS A 332 -14.45 -1.39 18.42
N LYS A 333 -14.89 -2.64 18.36
CA LYS A 333 -16.30 -3.02 18.09
C LYS A 333 -17.26 -2.61 19.21
N GLY A 334 -16.74 -2.40 20.42
CA GLY A 334 -17.55 -2.06 21.60
C GLY A 334 -18.10 -0.63 21.62
N VAL A 335 -17.67 0.25 20.70
CA VAL A 335 -18.13 1.65 20.63
C VAL A 335 -19.26 1.80 19.62
N ARG A 336 -20.44 2.26 20.07
CA ARG A 336 -21.62 2.43 19.20
C ARG A 336 -21.52 3.70 18.35
N THR A 337 -22.19 3.71 17.20
CA THR A 337 -22.27 4.88 16.30
C THR A 337 -22.71 6.15 17.01
N GLN A 338 -23.69 6.06 17.90
CA GLN A 338 -24.15 7.21 18.67
C GLN A 338 -23.01 7.82 19.53
N THR A 339 -22.19 6.97 20.16
CA THR A 339 -21.03 7.43 20.94
C THR A 339 -20.01 8.12 20.04
N ILE A 340 -19.79 7.61 18.83
CA ILE A 340 -18.92 8.24 17.82
C ILE A 340 -19.46 9.63 17.44
N GLU A 341 -20.77 9.78 17.25
CA GLU A 341 -21.39 11.10 16.96
C GLU A 341 -21.21 12.09 18.11
N HIS A 342 -21.35 11.63 19.36
CA HIS A 342 -21.05 12.46 20.53
C HIS A 342 -19.57 12.85 20.61
N MET A 343 -18.65 11.96 20.23
CA MET A 343 -17.22 12.27 20.13
C MET A 343 -16.95 13.34 19.06
N GLU A 344 -17.57 13.24 17.88
CA GLU A 344 -17.43 14.22 16.80
C GLU A 344 -17.94 15.60 17.22
N ARG A 345 -19.08 15.65 17.92
CA ARG A 345 -19.62 16.89 18.47
C ARG A 345 -18.69 17.50 19.52
N LEU A 346 -18.17 16.68 20.45
CA LEU A 346 -17.20 17.13 21.45
C LEU A 346 -15.96 17.72 20.76
N ALA A 347 -15.38 16.98 19.80
CA ALA A 347 -14.20 17.42 19.08
C ALA A 347 -14.41 18.74 18.34
N TYR A 348 -15.58 18.95 17.73
CA TYR A 348 -15.95 20.19 17.08
C TYR A 348 -15.92 21.38 18.06
N ILE A 349 -16.59 21.25 19.21
CA ILE A 349 -16.64 22.33 20.23
C ILE A 349 -15.22 22.65 20.74
N LEU A 350 -14.44 21.62 21.08
CA LEU A 350 -13.07 21.80 21.60
C LEU A 350 -12.10 22.47 20.62
N LEU A 351 -12.38 22.41 19.32
CA LEU A 351 -11.54 22.99 18.27
C LEU A 351 -11.99 24.39 17.84
N GLU A 352 -13.28 24.71 17.99
CA GLU A 352 -13.84 26.03 17.64
C GLU A 352 -13.82 27.02 18.81
N ASP A 353 -13.73 26.53 20.05
CA ASP A 353 -13.70 27.38 21.24
C ASP A 353 -12.38 28.17 21.34
N MET A 354 -12.47 29.42 20.90
CA MET A 354 -11.39 30.41 20.96
C MET A 354 -11.54 31.38 22.14
N ALA A 355 -12.45 31.13 23.09
CA ALA A 355 -12.67 32.01 24.22
C ALA A 355 -11.53 31.90 25.26
N ASP A 356 -11.19 33.02 25.91
CA ASP A 356 -10.11 33.08 26.91
C ASP A 356 -10.39 32.18 28.13
N ASP A 357 -11.65 31.99 28.50
CA ASP A 357 -12.05 31.14 29.63
C ASP A 357 -12.34 29.68 29.23
N ALA A 358 -12.43 29.41 27.92
CA ALA A 358 -12.81 28.14 27.32
C ALA A 358 -14.03 27.49 27.99
N LEU A 359 -15.03 28.32 28.31
CA LEU A 359 -16.22 27.89 29.04
C LEU A 359 -17.00 26.81 28.27
N GLU A 360 -17.14 26.96 26.95
CA GLU A 360 -17.86 26.00 26.11
C GLU A 360 -17.17 24.63 26.09
N SER A 361 -15.85 24.61 25.96
CA SER A 361 -15.04 23.39 26.04
C SER A 361 -15.21 22.64 27.35
N ARG A 362 -15.21 23.38 28.47
CA ARG A 362 -15.39 22.80 29.81
C ARG A 362 -16.77 22.17 29.97
N ILE A 363 -17.82 22.87 29.55
CA ILE A 363 -19.20 22.37 29.57
C ILE A 363 -19.30 21.11 28.70
N ALA A 364 -18.76 21.13 27.49
CA ALA A 364 -18.81 19.99 26.58
C ALA A 364 -18.10 18.75 27.13
N ILE A 365 -16.95 18.93 27.80
CA ILE A 365 -16.23 17.84 28.46
C ILE A 365 -17.04 17.25 29.61
N ASP A 366 -17.69 18.10 30.42
CA ASP A 366 -18.53 17.64 31.52
C ASP A 366 -19.78 16.91 31.04
N GLU A 367 -20.43 17.43 30.00
CA GLU A 367 -21.57 16.78 29.33
C GLU A 367 -21.17 15.42 28.75
N PHE A 368 -20.05 15.34 28.02
CA PHE A 368 -19.58 14.08 27.45
C PHE A 368 -19.15 13.08 28.53
N SER A 369 -18.54 13.56 29.63
CA SER A 369 -18.20 12.71 30.77
C SER A 369 -19.44 12.14 31.46
N ALA A 370 -20.49 12.95 31.63
CA ALA A 370 -21.77 12.51 32.16
C ALA A 370 -22.45 11.50 31.22
N PHE A 371 -22.39 11.73 29.90
CA PHE A 371 -22.86 10.79 28.89
C PHE A 371 -22.16 9.43 29.00
N ILE A 372 -20.82 9.40 29.07
CA ILE A 372 -20.04 8.15 29.22
C ILE A 372 -20.51 7.35 30.43
N ALA A 373 -20.81 8.02 31.56
CA ALA A 373 -21.27 7.35 32.77
C ALA A 373 -22.62 6.63 32.61
N THR A 374 -23.42 7.00 31.61
CA THR A 374 -24.70 6.33 31.28
C THR A 374 -24.56 5.13 30.36
N LEU A 375 -23.39 4.92 29.75
CA LEU A 375 -23.17 3.86 28.77
C LEU A 375 -23.06 2.47 29.45
N PRO A 376 -23.30 1.37 28.72
CA PRO A 376 -23.01 0.03 29.22
C PRO A 376 -21.53 -0.13 29.62
N ALA A 377 -21.26 -0.96 30.63
CA ALA A 377 -19.91 -1.16 31.15
C ALA A 377 -18.89 -1.61 30.10
N SER A 378 -19.31 -2.41 29.12
CA SER A 378 -18.45 -2.85 28.01
C SER A 378 -18.01 -1.67 27.13
N GLU A 379 -18.90 -0.73 26.84
CA GLU A 379 -18.58 0.46 26.03
C GLU A 379 -17.74 1.47 26.82
N GLN A 380 -18.01 1.64 28.12
CA GLN A 380 -17.15 2.41 29.00
C GLN A 380 -15.73 1.85 29.02
N GLN A 381 -15.59 0.51 29.09
CA GLN A 381 -14.29 -0.15 29.02
C GLN A 381 -13.60 0.07 27.66
N SER A 382 -14.34 0.02 26.55
CA SER A 382 -13.81 0.37 25.23
C SER A 382 -13.27 1.80 25.20
N ILE A 383 -14.04 2.78 25.66
CA ILE A 383 -13.61 4.19 25.73
C ILE A 383 -12.35 4.34 26.60
N GLU A 384 -12.26 3.57 27.68
CA GLU A 384 -11.18 3.65 28.65
C GLU A 384 -9.89 2.98 28.19
N LYS A 385 -9.98 1.84 27.50
CA LYS A 385 -8.83 0.99 27.20
C LYS A 385 -8.41 0.99 25.73
N LEU A 386 -9.33 1.29 24.80
CA LEU A 386 -9.01 1.32 23.38
C LEU A 386 -7.96 2.38 23.14
N ARG A 387 -6.81 1.97 22.60
CA ARG A 387 -5.77 2.88 22.19
C ARG A 387 -5.99 3.24 20.73
N VAL A 388 -6.06 4.55 20.47
CA VAL A 388 -6.27 5.05 19.12
C VAL A 388 -4.95 5.62 18.60
N PRO A 389 -4.50 5.19 17.42
CA PRO A 389 -3.37 5.81 16.78
C PRO A 389 -3.77 7.19 16.23
N ALA A 390 -3.15 8.25 16.76
CA ALA A 390 -3.40 9.62 16.33
C ALA A 390 -2.11 10.43 16.24
N LYS A 391 -2.20 11.58 15.56
CA LYS A 391 -1.10 12.54 15.43
C LYS A 391 -1.59 13.95 15.71
N ASP A 392 -0.82 14.71 16.46
CA ASP A 392 -1.08 16.12 16.68
C ASP A 392 -1.04 16.88 15.35
N SER A 393 -2.16 17.45 14.94
CA SER A 393 -2.26 18.21 13.68
C SER A 393 -1.37 19.44 13.66
N HIS A 394 -0.96 19.96 14.82
CA HIS A 394 -0.12 21.15 14.92
C HIS A 394 1.36 20.81 15.01
N THR A 395 1.74 19.74 15.72
CA THR A 395 3.15 19.37 15.93
C THR A 395 3.62 18.18 15.11
N GLY A 396 2.70 17.41 14.52
CA GLY A 396 2.97 16.13 13.85
C GLY A 396 3.35 14.99 14.80
N GLN A 397 3.47 15.26 16.10
CA GLN A 397 3.87 14.27 17.09
C GLN A 397 2.75 13.23 17.29
N ALA A 398 3.13 11.96 17.36
CA ALA A 398 2.17 10.92 17.72
C ALA A 398 1.70 11.09 19.18
N PHE A 399 0.41 10.88 19.42
CA PHE A 399 -0.11 10.65 20.77
C PHE A 399 -0.98 9.39 20.77
N ASP A 400 -0.56 8.39 21.54
CA ASP A 400 -1.21 7.07 21.62
C ASP A 400 -2.00 6.98 22.93
N GLY A 401 -3.10 7.71 22.96
CA GLY A 401 -4.02 7.80 24.08
C GLY A 401 -5.18 6.83 23.99
N SER A 402 -5.88 6.65 25.11
CA SER A 402 -7.27 6.19 25.13
C SER A 402 -8.21 7.40 25.19
N ILE A 403 -9.43 7.27 24.68
CA ILE A 403 -10.47 8.32 24.72
C ILE A 403 -10.72 8.79 26.16
N GLY A 404 -10.91 7.86 27.11
CA GLY A 404 -11.14 8.18 28.52
C GLY A 404 -10.00 8.97 29.17
N LYS A 405 -8.74 8.53 28.97
CA LYS A 405 -7.55 9.27 29.43
C LYS A 405 -7.50 10.70 28.88
N THR A 406 -7.69 10.88 27.57
CA THR A 406 -7.62 12.22 26.95
C THR A 406 -8.65 13.18 27.55
N ILE A 407 -9.88 12.72 27.79
CA ILE A 407 -10.94 13.54 28.40
C ILE A 407 -10.57 13.92 29.85
N ARG A 408 -10.06 12.97 30.64
CA ARG A 408 -9.61 13.25 32.02
C ARG A 408 -8.43 14.21 32.05
N ASP A 409 -7.47 14.05 31.15
CA ASP A 409 -6.30 14.92 31.08
C ASP A 409 -6.69 16.33 30.62
N ALA A 410 -7.65 16.48 29.70
CA ALA A 410 -8.20 17.77 29.30
C ALA A 410 -8.97 18.43 30.46
N LYS A 411 -9.85 17.69 31.14
CA LYS A 411 -10.59 18.16 32.33
C LYS A 411 -9.67 18.58 33.47
N GLY A 412 -8.56 17.87 33.65
CA GLY A 412 -7.52 18.17 34.63
C GLY A 412 -6.53 19.25 34.19
N ASN A 413 -6.75 19.93 33.06
CA ASN A 413 -5.86 20.94 32.47
C ASN A 413 -4.42 20.45 32.25
N LYS A 414 -4.21 19.14 32.02
CA LYS A 414 -2.89 18.57 31.69
C LYS A 414 -2.55 18.69 30.21
N ILE A 415 -3.57 18.79 29.36
CA ILE A 415 -3.46 19.08 27.93
C ILE A 415 -4.43 20.20 27.57
N CYS A 416 -4.12 20.95 26.51
CA CYS A 416 -5.04 21.96 25.99
C CYS A 416 -6.24 21.32 25.28
N PHE A 417 -7.37 22.04 25.27
CA PHE A 417 -8.61 21.57 24.64
C PHE A 417 -8.44 21.29 23.14
N HIS A 418 -7.73 22.13 22.41
CA HIS A 418 -7.44 21.89 20.99
C HIS A 418 -6.73 20.55 20.74
N LYS A 419 -5.75 20.18 21.59
CA LYS A 419 -5.05 18.89 21.46
C LYS A 419 -5.97 17.72 21.79
N ALA A 420 -6.83 17.87 22.79
CA ALA A 420 -7.84 16.87 23.13
C ALA A 420 -8.87 16.73 21.98
N GLY A 421 -9.40 17.83 21.48
CA GLY A 421 -10.35 17.87 20.36
C GLY A 421 -9.79 17.21 19.10
N ASP A 422 -8.52 17.48 18.78
CA ASP A 422 -7.87 16.85 17.63
C ASP A 422 -7.72 15.33 17.79
N PHE A 423 -7.31 14.86 18.97
CA PHE A 423 -7.29 13.42 19.25
C PHE A 423 -8.67 12.78 19.13
N ILE A 424 -9.69 13.38 19.75
CA ILE A 424 -11.05 12.84 19.77
C ILE A 424 -11.62 12.78 18.34
N ARG A 425 -11.34 13.79 17.50
CA ARG A 425 -11.71 13.80 16.08
C ARG A 425 -11.11 12.61 15.32
N GLN A 426 -9.81 12.37 15.50
CA GLN A 426 -9.11 11.26 14.84
C GLN A 426 -9.56 9.90 15.38
N ALA A 427 -9.84 9.81 16.68
CA ALA A 427 -10.42 8.62 17.30
C ALA A 427 -11.80 8.28 16.74
N ALA A 428 -12.68 9.26 16.58
CA ALA A 428 -13.98 9.06 15.95
C ALA A 428 -13.84 8.57 14.50
N ALA A 429 -12.95 9.18 13.71
CA ALA A 429 -12.68 8.74 12.34
C ALA A 429 -12.13 7.31 12.27
N HIS A 430 -11.21 6.94 13.19
CA HIS A 430 -10.65 5.60 13.27
C HIS A 430 -11.70 4.53 13.62
N LEU A 431 -12.66 4.87 14.48
CA LEU A 431 -13.76 3.98 14.88
C LEU A 431 -14.80 3.74 13.78
N ARG A 432 -14.90 4.64 12.78
CA ARG A 432 -15.82 4.49 11.64
C ARG A 432 -15.31 3.53 10.54
N GLN A 433 -14.00 3.28 10.50
CA GLN A 433 -13.36 2.34 9.58
C GLN A 433 -13.53 0.91 10.07
#